data_AF-A0A388NM90-F1
#
_entry.id   AF-A0A388NM90-F1
#
_cell.length_a   1.000
_cell.length_b   1.000
_cell.length_c   1.000
_cell.angle_alpha   90.00
_cell.angle_beta   90.00
_cell.angle_gamma   90.00
#
_symmetry.space_group_name_H-M   'P 1'
#
loop_
_entity.id
_entity.type
_entity.pdbx_description
1 polymer ?
#
loop_
_entity_poly.entity_id
_entity_poly.type
_entity_poly.pdbx_seq_one_letter_code
_entity_poly.pdbx_strand_id
1 'polypeptide(L)' 'MFGFDKFRGEQAAIIDHMIGGGDALVLMPTGGGKSMCYQIPAIIRPGVGVVISPLIALMKNQVDALRLAGVRASVY' A
#
# COMPACT_ATOMS: atom_id res chain seq x y z
N MET A 1 6.34 -9.01 6.76
CA MET A 1 5.00 -9.44 6.30
C MET A 1 3.94 -8.81 7.19
N PHE A 2 2.84 -8.29 6.64
CA PHE A 2 1.96 -7.26 7.25
C PHE A 2 1.22 -7.59 8.57
N GLY A 3 1.47 -8.73 9.23
CA GLY A 3 0.98 -9.01 10.59
C GLY A 3 -0.54 -9.13 10.76
N PHE A 4 -1.30 -9.32 9.68
CA PHE A 4 -2.76 -9.52 9.70
C PHE A 4 -3.13 -10.91 9.22
N ASP A 5 -4.06 -11.57 9.91
CA ASP A 5 -4.51 -12.93 9.56
C ASP A 5 -5.41 -12.97 8.31
N LYS A 6 -6.13 -11.86 8.03
CA LYS A 6 -7.09 -11.75 6.92
C LYS A 6 -7.21 -10.32 6.39
N PHE A 7 -7.51 -10.19 5.10
CA PHE A 7 -7.97 -8.93 4.50
C PHE A 7 -9.33 -8.51 5.07
N ARG A 8 -9.56 -7.19 5.14
CA ARG A 8 -10.82 -6.59 5.63
C ARG A 8 -11.64 -6.05 4.48
N GLY A 9 -12.94 -6.37 4.44
CA GLY A 9 -13.87 -5.87 3.43
C GLY A 9 -13.34 -6.08 2.00
N GLU A 10 -13.42 -5.04 1.18
CA GLU A 10 -13.03 -5.06 -0.24
C GLU A 10 -11.51 -5.06 -0.50
N GLN A 11 -10.66 -5.11 0.54
CA GLN A 11 -9.20 -5.04 0.37
C GLN A 11 -8.66 -6.08 -0.61
N ALA A 12 -9.09 -7.33 -0.49
CA ALA A 12 -8.60 -8.41 -1.35
C ALA A 12 -8.96 -8.15 -2.83
N ALA A 13 -10.23 -7.81 -3.10
CA ALA A 13 -10.71 -7.51 -4.44
C ALA A 13 -9.97 -6.31 -5.07
N ILE A 14 -9.72 -5.25 -4.30
CA ILE A 14 -8.95 -4.10 -4.76
C ILE A 14 -7.50 -4.50 -5.08
N ILE A 15 -6.87 -5.28 -4.19
CA ILE A 15 -5.48 -5.73 -4.37
C ILE A 15 -5.36 -6.58 -5.64
N ASP A 16 -6.25 -7.55 -5.83
CA ASP A 16 -6.24 -8.45 -6.98
C ASP A 16 -6.43 -7.67 -8.29
N HIS A 17 -7.36 -6.70 -8.31
CA HIS A 17 -7.56 -5.79 -9.46
C HIS A 17 -6.31 -4.98 -9.80
N MET A 18 -5.64 -4.41 -8.78
CA MET A 18 -4.42 -3.62 -8.97
C MET A 18 -3.21 -4.47 -9.37
N ILE A 19 -3.11 -5.72 -8.88
CA ILE A 19 -2.09 -6.69 -9.31
C ILE A 19 -2.28 -7.02 -10.80
N GLY A 20 -3.54 -7.19 -11.24
CA GLY A 20 -3.90 -7.43 -12.64
C GLY A 20 -3.60 -6.27 -13.60
N GLY A 21 -3.16 -5.11 -13.09
CA GLY A 21 -2.84 -3.95 -13.91
C GLY A 21 -3.98 -2.94 -14.08
N GLY A 22 -5.11 -3.14 -13.40
CA GLY A 22 -6.25 -2.23 -13.47
C GLY A 22 -6.07 -0.94 -12.68
N ASP A 23 -6.94 0.03 -12.97
CA ASP A 23 -7.05 1.31 -12.25
C ASP A 23 -8.27 1.31 -11.32
N ALA A 24 -8.16 1.95 -10.15
CA ALA A 24 -9.25 2.00 -9.18
C ALA A 24 -9.35 3.35 -8.45
N LEU A 25 -10.58 3.78 -8.17
CA LEU A 25 -10.88 4.81 -7.18
C LEU A 25 -11.36 4.13 -5.90
N VAL A 26 -10.59 4.27 -4.82
CA VAL A 26 -10.86 3.60 -3.55
C VAL A 26 -11.32 4.60 -2.50
N LEU A 27 -12.61 4.54 -2.14
CA LEU A 27 -13.16 5.26 -1.00
C LEU A 27 -13.19 4.35 0.23
N MET A 28 -12.30 4.62 1.18
CA MET A 28 -12.25 3.90 2.45
C MET A 28 -12.08 4.89 3.61
N PRO A 29 -12.69 4.63 4.78
CA PRO A 29 -12.52 5.50 5.94
C PRO A 29 -11.06 5.49 6.43
N THR A 30 -10.68 6.53 7.18
CA THR A 30 -9.40 6.55 7.90
C THR A 30 -9.30 5.33 8.83
N GLY A 31 -8.14 4.67 8.86
CA GLY A 31 -7.95 3.41 9.59
C GLY A 31 -8.46 2.16 8.85
N GLY A 32 -9.17 2.30 7.73
CA GLY A 32 -9.67 1.17 6.92
C GLY A 32 -8.60 0.34 6.20
N GLY A 33 -7.32 0.66 6.36
CA GLY A 33 -6.22 -0.10 5.77
C GLY A 33 -5.98 0.15 4.28
N LYS A 34 -6.43 1.29 3.74
CA LYS A 34 -6.23 1.67 2.32
C LYS A 34 -4.78 1.58 1.83
N SER A 35 -3.80 1.73 2.73
CA SER A 35 -2.39 1.65 2.37
C SER A 35 -1.98 0.28 1.85
N MET A 36 -2.55 -0.80 2.39
CA MET A 36 -2.27 -2.15 1.88
C MET A 36 -2.73 -2.32 0.42
N CYS A 37 -3.80 -1.64 0.03
CA CYS A 37 -4.37 -1.71 -1.31
C CYS A 37 -3.44 -1.19 -2.41
N TYR A 38 -2.44 -0.36 -2.10
CA TYR A 38 -1.40 0.05 -3.06
C TYR A 38 -0.01 -0.49 -2.70
N GLN A 39 0.28 -0.75 -1.43
CA GLN A 39 1.58 -1.28 -1.01
C GLN A 39 1.81 -2.72 -1.47
N ILE A 40 0.80 -3.58 -1.36
CA ILE A 40 0.92 -4.99 -1.78
C ILE A 40 1.14 -5.10 -3.30
N PRO A 41 0.34 -4.44 -4.17
CA PRO A 41 0.60 -4.44 -5.60
C PRO A 41 1.98 -3.88 -5.97
N ALA A 42 2.45 -2.84 -5.27
CA ALA A 42 3.79 -2.25 -5.49
C ALA A 42 4.95 -3.19 -5.15
N ILE A 43 4.73 -4.17 -4.26
CA ILE A 43 5.73 -5.17 -3.88
C ILE A 43 5.69 -6.38 -4.84
N ILE A 44 4.48 -6.79 -5.26
CA ILE A 44 4.29 -7.99 -6.08
C ILE A 44 4.63 -7.75 -7.56
N ARG A 45 4.26 -6.58 -8.10
CA ARG A 45 4.48 -6.29 -9.52
C ARG A 45 5.95 -5.93 -9.77
N PRO A 46 6.51 -6.31 -10.93
CA PRO A 46 7.85 -5.88 -11.32
C PRO A 46 7.89 -4.34 -11.50
N GLY A 47 8.99 -3.72 -11.09
CA GLY A 47 9.22 -2.28 -11.24
C GLY A 47 9.26 -1.54 -9.90
N VAL A 48 8.88 -0.25 -9.92
CA VAL A 48 8.88 0.64 -8.76
C VAL A 48 7.47 1.22 -8.57
N GLY A 49 6.88 1.03 -7.40
CA GLY A 49 5.65 1.71 -7.01
C GLY A 49 5.94 3.15 -6.59
N VAL A 50 5.19 4.10 -7.15
CA VAL A 50 5.27 5.53 -6.79
C VAL A 50 4.00 5.91 -6.04
N VAL A 51 4.16 6.43 -4.81
CA VAL A 51 3.04 6.89 -3.97
C VAL A 51 3.16 8.39 -3.78
N ILE A 52 2.16 9.13 -4.25
CA ILE A 52 2.07 10.58 -4.07
C ILE A 52 1.32 10.86 -2.77
N SER A 53 1.93 11.65 -1.89
CA SER A 53 1.33 12.05 -0.61
C SER A 53 1.55 13.54 -0.37
N PRO A 54 0.53 14.27 0.13
CA PRO A 54 0.65 15.72 0.36
C PRO A 54 1.46 16.09 1.61
N LEU A 55 1.78 15.13 2.50
CA LEU A 55 2.37 15.41 3.80
C LEU A 55 3.67 14.62 4.02
N ILE A 56 4.80 15.32 4.18
CA ILE A 56 6.12 14.72 4.44
C ILE A 56 6.09 13.82 5.68
N ALA A 57 5.40 14.23 6.74
CA ALA A 57 5.26 13.42 7.96
C ALA A 57 4.59 12.07 7.67
N LEU A 58 3.55 12.05 6.83
CA LEU A 58 2.86 10.81 6.45
C LEU A 58 3.77 9.93 5.58
N MET A 59 4.54 10.54 4.68
CA MET A 59 5.48 9.82 3.82
C MET A 59 6.55 9.11 4.65
N LYS A 60 7.19 9.82 5.59
CA LYS A 60 8.20 9.25 6.50
C LYS A 60 7.65 8.08 7.31
N ASN A 61 6.48 8.27 7.94
CA ASN A 61 5.83 7.21 8.73
C ASN A 61 5.58 5.93 7.90
N GLN A 62 5.15 6.06 6.64
CA GLN A 62 4.92 4.89 5.79
C GLN A 62 6.22 4.23 5.32
N VAL A 63 7.24 5.02 4.96
CA VAL A 63 8.55 4.47 4.55
C VAL A 63 9.21 3.74 5.71
N ASP A 64 9.16 4.29 6.91
CA ASP A 64 9.73 3.64 8.10
C ASP A 64 9.03 2.31 8.41
N ALA A 65 7.69 2.27 8.32
CA ALA A 65 6.92 1.03 8.48
C ALA A 65 7.29 -0.03 7.41
N LEU A 66 7.48 0.38 6.16
CA LEU A 66 7.89 -0.51 5.08
C LEU A 66 9.32 -1.04 5.29
N ARG A 67 10.25 -0.18 5.71
CA ARG A 67 11.64 -0.58 6.03
C ARG A 67 11.70 -1.56 7.19
N LEU A 68 10.93 -1.33 8.26
CA LEU A 68 10.78 -2.28 9.37
C LEU A 68 10.23 -3.63 8.91
N ALA A 69 9.37 -3.64 7.89
CA ALA A 69 8.85 -4.86 7.28
C ALA A 69 9.81 -5.53 6.27
N GLY A 70 11.02 -4.99 6.08
CA GLY A 70 12.03 -5.50 5.14
C GLY A 70 11.81 -5.07 3.68
N VAL A 71 10.93 -4.09 3.43
CA VAL A 71 10.62 -3.59 2.08
C VAL A 71 11.53 -2.42 1.75
N ARG A 72 12.13 -2.44 0.55
CA ARG A 72 12.92 -1.31 0.02
C ARG A 72 11.98 -0.16 -0.31
N ALA A 73 12.03 0.90 0.49
CA ALA A 73 11.26 2.11 0.29
C ALA A 73 12.10 3.35 0.62
N SER A 74 11.79 4.48 -0.03
CA SER A 74 12.45 5.76 0.21
C SER A 74 11.48 6.92 0.12
N VAL A 75 11.81 7.99 0.83
CA VAL A 75 11.18 9.32 0.79
C VAL A 75 12.32 10.34 0.69
N TYR A 76 12.07 11.47 0.03
CA TYR A 76 13.02 12.58 -0.04
C TYR A 76 13.16 13.32 1.31
#